data_AF-A0A225UJ09-F1
#
_entry.id   AF-A0A225UJ09-F1
#
_cell.length_a   1.000
_cell.length_b   1.000
_cell.length_c   1.000
_cell.angle_alpha   90.00
_cell.angle_beta   90.00
_cell.angle_gamma   90.00
#
_symmetry.space_group_name_H-M   'P 1'
#
loop_
_entity.id
_entity.type
_entity.pdbx_description
1 polymer ?
#
loop_
_entity_poly.entity_id
_entity_poly.type
_entity_poly.pdbx_seq_one_letter_code
_entity_poly.pdbx_strand_id
1 'polypeptide(L)'
;MLRAQQKTDETIDSDDEERESAKLVEEYCMKLARAERVKYKQMVKTVQAQDLNNLDEAVNNLMKQGINHDQVYAALKLGKEKNQWMSMNRDSPFYHKRSPKYKLWEQLREAVLHQRANS
;
A
#
# COMPACT_ATOMS: atom_id res chain seq x y z
N MET A 1 20.31 -27.88 -66.82
CA MET A 1 21.11 -28.17 -65.61
C MET A 1 21.00 -26.98 -64.65
N LEU A 2 20.73 -27.29 -63.37
CA LEU A 2 20.84 -26.46 -62.16
C LEU A 2 19.97 -25.19 -62.05
N ARG A 3 18.83 -25.27 -61.33
CA ARG A 3 18.60 -25.15 -59.86
C ARG A 3 18.55 -23.70 -59.38
N ALA A 4 17.31 -23.24 -59.19
CA ALA A 4 16.97 -22.04 -58.46
C ALA A 4 17.55 -22.08 -57.04
N GLN A 5 18.23 -21.03 -56.63
CA GLN A 5 18.47 -20.74 -55.20
C GLN A 5 17.38 -19.76 -54.75
N GLN A 6 16.35 -20.32 -54.11
CA GLN A 6 15.46 -19.55 -53.26
C GLN A 6 16.29 -19.10 -52.05
N LYS A 7 16.52 -17.79 -51.93
CA LYS A 7 16.89 -17.19 -50.65
C LYS A 7 15.68 -17.33 -49.74
N THR A 8 15.84 -18.09 -48.68
CA THR A 8 14.90 -18.15 -47.57
C THR A 8 14.79 -16.76 -46.97
N ASP A 9 13.63 -16.14 -47.14
CA ASP A 9 13.16 -15.05 -46.28
C ASP A 9 13.08 -15.63 -44.87
N GLU A 10 13.96 -15.18 -43.97
CA GLU A 10 13.78 -15.43 -42.54
C GLU A 10 12.58 -14.59 -42.11
N THR A 11 11.38 -15.16 -42.24
CA THR A 11 10.21 -14.70 -41.49
C THR A 11 10.54 -14.91 -40.02
N ILE A 12 11.03 -13.87 -39.35
CA ILE A 12 10.99 -13.81 -37.89
C ILE A 12 9.52 -13.98 -37.56
N ASP A 13 9.16 -15.15 -37.03
CA ASP A 13 7.78 -15.46 -36.69
C ASP A 13 7.30 -14.40 -35.70
N SER A 14 6.23 -13.69 -36.07
CA SER A 14 5.54 -12.70 -35.23
C SER A 14 5.33 -13.18 -33.78
N ASP A 15 5.22 -14.50 -33.61
CA ASP A 15 5.06 -15.20 -32.34
C ASP A 15 6.28 -15.06 -31.40
N ASP A 16 7.51 -14.98 -31.94
CA ASP A 16 8.73 -14.81 -31.13
C ASP A 16 8.88 -13.36 -30.63
N GLU A 17 8.55 -12.36 -31.46
CA GLU A 17 8.53 -10.94 -31.06
C GLU A 17 7.42 -10.64 -30.03
N GLU A 18 6.24 -11.22 -30.19
CA GLU A 18 5.15 -11.12 -29.22
C GLU A 18 5.53 -11.77 -27.87
N ARG A 19 6.25 -12.91 -27.92
CA ARG A 19 6.73 -13.60 -26.72
C ARG A 19 7.83 -12.83 -25.99
N GLU A 20 8.74 -12.17 -26.70
CA GLU A 20 9.72 -11.27 -26.09
C GLU A 20 9.07 -10.03 -25.48
N SER A 21 8.10 -9.44 -26.18
CA SER A 21 7.32 -8.32 -25.69
C SER A 21 6.56 -8.67 -24.40
N ALA A 22 5.93 -9.84 -24.35
CA ALA A 22 5.23 -10.33 -23.15
C ALA A 22 6.19 -10.50 -21.95
N LYS A 23 7.40 -11.03 -22.17
CA LYS A 23 8.42 -11.15 -21.10
C LYS A 23 8.87 -9.79 -20.57
N LEU A 24 9.04 -8.80 -21.43
CA LEU A 24 9.41 -7.44 -21.02
C LEU A 24 8.31 -6.78 -20.19
N VAL A 25 7.05 -6.95 -20.58
CA VAL A 25 5.89 -6.49 -19.80
C VAL A 25 5.84 -7.18 -18.44
N GLU A 26 6.01 -8.51 -18.39
CA GLU A 26 6.04 -9.27 -17.14
C GLU A 26 7.17 -8.79 -16.22
N GLU A 27 8.38 -8.61 -16.74
CA GLU A 27 9.52 -8.13 -15.97
C GLU A 27 9.28 -6.71 -15.43
N TYR A 28 8.69 -5.83 -16.24
CA TYR A 28 8.33 -4.47 -15.83
C TYR A 28 7.25 -4.48 -14.73
N CYS A 29 6.19 -5.28 -14.89
CA CYS A 29 5.15 -5.48 -13.88
C CYS A 29 5.74 -5.99 -12.56
N MET A 30 6.67 -6.96 -12.62
CA MET A 30 7.36 -7.46 -11.43
C MET A 30 8.21 -6.38 -10.75
N LYS A 31 8.92 -5.54 -11.52
CA LYS A 31 9.71 -4.42 -10.97
C LYS A 31 8.81 -3.39 -10.29
N LEU A 32 7.68 -3.03 -10.90
CA LEU A 32 6.69 -2.15 -10.30
C LEU A 32 6.14 -2.72 -8.99
N ALA A 33 5.68 -3.98 -9.01
CA ALA A 33 5.15 -4.63 -7.81
C ALA A 33 6.17 -4.68 -6.66
N ARG A 34 7.46 -4.91 -6.97
CA ARG A 34 8.54 -4.85 -5.97
C ARG A 34 8.71 -3.44 -5.41
N ALA A 35 8.72 -2.41 -6.26
CA ALA A 35 8.86 -1.02 -5.84
C ALA A 35 7.69 -0.57 -4.94
N GLU A 36 6.46 -0.92 -5.32
CA GLU A 36 5.26 -0.64 -4.52
C GLU A 36 5.32 -1.37 -3.17
N ARG A 37 5.78 -2.62 -3.14
CA ARG A 37 5.94 -3.37 -1.90
C ARG A 37 6.98 -2.74 -0.97
N VAL A 38 8.07 -2.20 -1.50
CA VAL A 38 9.08 -1.47 -0.72
C VAL A 38 8.48 -0.18 -0.14
N LYS A 39 7.78 0.61 -0.97
CA LYS A 39 7.08 1.82 -0.52
C LYS A 39 6.08 1.51 0.60
N TYR A 40 5.25 0.47 0.42
CA TYR A 40 4.29 0.04 1.42
C TYR A 40 4.97 -0.39 2.74
N LYS A 41 6.06 -1.18 2.66
CA LYS A 41 6.83 -1.57 3.85
C LYS A 41 7.36 -0.35 4.60
N GLN A 42 7.85 0.66 3.89
CA GLN A 42 8.36 1.88 4.49
C GLN A 42 7.25 2.68 5.17
N MET A 43 6.10 2.84 4.50
CA MET A 43 4.91 3.48 5.06
C MET A 43 4.46 2.77 6.35
N VAL A 44 4.38 1.43 6.36
CA VAL A 44 4.03 0.66 7.55
C VAL A 44 5.01 0.93 8.69
N LYS A 45 6.32 0.99 8.42
CA LYS A 45 7.33 1.31 9.44
C LYS A 45 7.12 2.71 10.00
N THR A 46 6.90 3.72 9.16
CA THR A 46 6.61 5.08 9.62
C THR A 46 5.40 5.12 10.55
N VAL A 47 4.30 4.47 10.16
CA VAL A 47 3.07 4.46 10.96
C VAL A 47 3.30 3.76 12.31
N GLN A 48 4.06 2.67 12.33
CA GLN A 48 4.35 1.92 13.55
C GLN A 48 5.37 2.61 14.47
N ALA A 49 6.18 3.52 13.94
CA ALA A 49 7.19 4.27 14.71
C ALA A 49 6.62 5.52 15.40
N GLN A 50 5.35 5.86 15.18
CA GLN A 50 4.74 7.02 15.83
C GLN A 50 4.62 6.82 17.35
N ASP A 51 4.92 7.88 18.10
CA ASP A 51 4.66 7.88 19.54
C ASP A 51 3.15 7.99 19.79
N LEU A 52 2.57 6.97 20.42
CA LEU A 52 1.14 6.91 20.72
C LEU A 52 0.78 7.65 22.02
N ASN A 53 1.77 8.18 22.75
CA ASN A 53 1.54 9.03 23.92
C ASN A 53 1.26 10.49 23.53
N ASN A 54 1.78 10.95 22.39
CA ASN A 54 1.53 12.27 21.83
C ASN A 54 0.82 12.15 20.47
N LEU A 55 -0.49 11.97 20.50
CA LEU A 55 -1.27 11.71 19.29
C LEU A 55 -1.30 12.92 18.33
N ASP A 56 -1.32 14.14 18.84
CA ASP A 56 -1.34 15.34 18.00
C ASP A 56 -0.05 15.49 17.19
N GLU A 57 1.10 15.20 17.81
CA GLU A 57 2.39 15.16 17.11
C GLU A 57 2.42 14.03 16.08
N ALA A 58 1.94 12.83 16.44
CA ALA A 58 1.86 11.71 15.51
C ALA A 58 0.98 12.01 14.28
N VAL A 59 -0.18 12.64 14.48
CA VAL A 59 -1.07 13.08 13.38
C VAL A 59 -0.35 14.07 12.47
N ASN A 60 0.25 15.11 13.05
CA ASN A 60 1.00 16.12 12.29
C ASN A 60 2.16 15.50 11.49
N ASN A 61 2.89 14.56 12.08
CA ASN A 61 3.99 13.86 11.42
C ASN A 61 3.50 13.01 10.24
N LEU A 62 2.40 12.28 10.41
CA LEU A 62 1.80 11.46 9.34
C LEU A 62 1.27 12.33 8.19
N MET A 63 0.61 13.44 8.50
CA MET A 63 0.12 14.39 7.49
C MET A 63 1.27 15.03 6.70
N LYS A 64 2.37 15.42 7.37
CA LYS A 64 3.58 15.93 6.70
C LYS A 64 4.21 14.92 5.75
N GLN A 65 4.09 13.63 6.04
CA GLN A 65 4.56 12.56 5.14
C GLN A 65 3.55 12.19 4.05
N GLY A 66 2.41 12.89 3.95
CA GLY A 66 1.35 12.60 2.99
C GLY A 66 0.64 11.28 3.26
N ILE A 67 0.76 10.73 4.47
CA ILE A 67 0.11 9.48 4.85
C ILE A 67 -1.33 9.78 5.29
N ASN A 68 -2.30 9.16 4.62
CA ASN A 68 -3.71 9.36 4.91
C ASN A 68 -4.27 8.33 5.92
N HIS A 69 -5.50 8.56 6.38
CA HIS A 69 -6.14 7.70 7.38
C HIS A 69 -6.39 6.27 6.88
N ASP A 70 -6.68 6.05 5.60
CA ASP A 70 -6.88 4.71 5.04
C ASP A 70 -5.57 3.89 5.06
N GLN A 71 -4.45 4.53 4.74
CA GLN A 71 -3.12 3.93 4.82
C GLN A 71 -2.75 3.57 6.26
N VAL A 72 -3.09 4.42 7.23
CA VAL A 72 -2.91 4.12 8.66
C VAL A 72 -3.78 2.94 9.09
N TYR A 73 -5.04 2.91 8.67
CA TYR A 73 -5.96 1.80 8.97
C TYR A 73 -5.40 0.46 8.50
N ALA A 74 -4.90 0.41 7.26
CA ALA A 74 -4.29 -0.77 6.67
C ALA A 74 -2.97 -1.15 7.38
N ALA A 75 -2.09 -0.19 7.64
CA ALA A 75 -0.79 -0.41 8.28
C ALA A 75 -0.92 -0.96 9.71
N LEU A 76 -1.88 -0.45 10.48
CA LEU A 76 -2.19 -0.88 11.84
C LEU A 76 -3.08 -2.13 11.87
N LYS A 77 -3.59 -2.57 10.70
CA LYS A 77 -4.47 -3.74 10.54
C LYS A 77 -5.71 -3.64 11.44
N LEU A 78 -6.33 -2.46 11.51
CA LEU A 78 -7.44 -2.17 12.44
C LEU A 78 -8.74 -2.93 12.11
N GLY A 79 -8.86 -3.47 10.90
CA GLY A 79 -9.97 -4.35 10.52
C GLY A 79 -9.87 -5.80 11.02
N LYS A 80 -8.74 -6.20 11.61
CA LYS A 80 -8.59 -7.54 12.20
C LYS A 80 -9.17 -7.54 13.62
N GLU A 81 -9.94 -8.57 13.98
CA GLU A 81 -10.56 -8.71 15.31
C GLU A 81 -9.60 -8.40 16.48
N LYS A 82 -8.38 -8.94 16.42
CA LYS A 82 -7.34 -8.69 17.45
C LYS A 82 -6.88 -7.24 17.61
N ASN A 83 -7.19 -6.38 16.64
CA ASN A 83 -6.77 -4.98 16.57
C ASN A 83 -7.96 -4.02 16.50
N GLN A 84 -9.19 -4.53 16.71
CA GLN A 84 -10.38 -3.71 16.74
C GLN A 84 -10.32 -2.70 17.89
N TRP A 85 -11.14 -1.66 17.75
CA TRP A 85 -11.22 -0.52 18.67
C TRP A 85 -11.75 -0.87 20.05
N MET A 86 -12.41 -2.02 20.18
CA MET A 86 -12.97 -2.54 21.42
C MET A 86 -12.68 -4.03 21.53
N SER A 87 -12.57 -4.54 22.77
CA SER A 87 -12.66 -5.98 22.99
C SER A 87 -14.05 -6.47 22.54
N MET A 88 -14.14 -7.63 21.90
CA MET A 88 -15.43 -8.29 21.66
C MET A 88 -15.99 -8.95 22.94
N ASN A 89 -15.17 -9.07 23.99
CA ASN A 89 -15.59 -9.59 25.29
C ASN A 89 -16.25 -8.48 26.12
N ARG A 90 -17.56 -8.61 26.37
CA ARG A 90 -18.38 -7.65 27.13
C ARG A 90 -17.90 -7.42 28.56
N ASP A 91 -17.30 -8.44 29.17
CA ASP A 91 -16.83 -8.37 30.56
C ASP A 91 -15.41 -7.76 30.65
N SER A 92 -14.80 -7.43 29.51
CA SER A 92 -13.50 -6.79 29.48
C SER A 92 -13.59 -5.33 29.94
N PRO A 93 -12.69 -4.85 30.82
CA PRO A 93 -12.58 -3.43 31.14
C PRO A 93 -12.16 -2.55 29.93
N PHE A 94 -11.86 -3.19 28.80
CA PHE A 94 -11.52 -2.55 27.53
C PHE A 94 -12.64 -2.62 26.49
N TYR A 95 -13.84 -3.12 26.84
CA TYR A 95 -14.99 -3.20 25.93
C TYR A 95 -15.41 -1.81 25.40
N HIS A 96 -15.23 -0.74 26.17
CA HIS A 96 -15.52 0.63 25.74
C HIS A 96 -14.28 1.52 25.54
N LYS A 97 -13.07 0.95 25.61
CA LYS A 97 -11.83 1.75 25.55
C LYS A 97 -11.17 1.60 24.18
N ARG A 98 -11.17 2.70 23.42
CA ARG A 98 -10.41 2.80 22.17
C ARG A 98 -8.93 2.58 22.41
N SER A 99 -8.33 1.68 21.63
CA SER A 99 -6.88 1.48 21.63
C SER A 99 -6.16 2.76 21.15
N PRO A 100 -4.94 3.06 21.63
CA PRO A 100 -4.18 4.23 21.16
C PRO A 100 -3.98 4.26 19.64
N LYS A 101 -3.83 3.09 19.01
CA LYS A 101 -3.76 2.92 17.55
C LYS A 101 -5.03 3.35 16.84
N TYR A 102 -6.19 3.05 17.41
CA TYR A 102 -7.47 3.46 16.84
C TYR A 102 -7.73 4.95 17.03
N LYS A 103 -7.33 5.52 18.18
CA LYS A 103 -7.40 6.97 18.41
C LYS A 103 -6.55 7.76 17.40
N LEU A 104 -5.34 7.28 17.10
CA LEU A 104 -4.49 7.88 16.06
C LEU A 104 -5.19 7.91 14.69
N TRP A 105 -5.83 6.80 14.31
CA TRP A 105 -6.57 6.73 13.05
C TRP A 105 -7.77 7.69 13.02
N GLU A 106 -8.54 7.76 14.11
CA GLU A 106 -9.69 8.67 14.21
C GLU A 106 -9.27 10.15 14.13
N GLN A 107 -8.25 10.54 14.91
CA GLN A 107 -7.78 11.94 14.90
C GLN A 107 -7.21 12.34 13.54
N LEU A 108 -6.47 11.44 12.86
CA LEU A 108 -5.99 11.70 11.51
C LEU A 108 -7.15 11.85 10.51
N ARG A 109 -8.20 11.03 10.65
CA ARG A 109 -9.41 11.13 9.82
C ARG A 109 -10.12 12.47 10.05
N GLU A 110 -10.29 12.88 11.30
CA GLU A 110 -10.89 14.16 11.67
C GLU A 110 -10.07 15.34 11.13
N ALA A 111 -8.75 15.33 11.32
CA ALA A 111 -7.87 16.39 10.82
C ALA A 111 -7.96 16.56 9.29
N VAL A 112 -8.00 15.45 8.55
CA VAL A 112 -8.18 15.48 7.08
C VAL A 112 -9.56 16.02 6.68
N LEU A 113 -10.62 15.66 7.41
CA LEU A 113 -11.97 16.18 7.14
C LEU A 113 -12.06 17.69 7.45
N HIS A 114 -11.46 18.15 8.54
CA HIS A 114 -11.43 19.56 8.91
C HIS A 114 -10.65 20.41 7.91
N GLN A 115 -9.51 19.92 7.40
CA GLN A 115 -8.80 20.63 6.33
C GLN A 115 -9.67 20.80 5.07
N ARG A 116 -10.41 19.77 4.68
CA ARG A 116 -11.31 19.82 3.50
C ARG A 116 -12.51 20.76 3.69
N ALA A 117 -13.00 20.90 4.92
CA ALA A 117 -14.11 21.81 5.22
C ALA A 117 -13.69 23.29 5.24
N ASN A 118 -12.40 23.56 5.45
CA ASN A 118 -11.83 24.91 5.57
C ASN A 118 -11.01 25.34 4.33
N SER A 119 -10.99 24.52 3.27
CA SER A 119 -10.33 24.81 1.98
C SER A 119 -11.38 25.08 0.92
#